data_AF-A0A354UB40-F1
#
_entry.id   AF-A0A354UB40-F1
#
_cell.length_a   1.000
_cell.length_b   1.000
_cell.length_c   1.000
_cell.angle_alpha   90.00
_cell.angle_beta   90.00
_cell.angle_gamma   90.00
#
_symmetry.space_group_name_H-M   'P 1'
#
loop_
_entity.id
_entity.type
_entity.pdbx_description
1 polymer ?
#
loop_
_entity_poly.entity_id
_entity_poly.type
_entity_poly.pdbx_seq_one_letter_code
_entity_poly.pdbx_strand_id
1 'polypeptide(L)' 'AVAPGFIDTDMTEKLPTDELVPQIPLRRIGKAEEVAGAVAFLAGPDSSYITG' A
#
# COMPACT_ATOMS: atom_id res chain seq x y z
N ALA A 1 -11.40 5.74 3.10
CA ALA A 1 -10.84 4.35 3.11
C ALA A 1 -9.45 4.32 2.45
N VAL A 2 -8.64 3.26 2.67
CA VAL A 2 -7.33 3.08 1.99
C VAL A 2 -7.46 2.00 0.91
N ALA A 3 -6.91 2.25 -0.29
CA ALA A 3 -6.93 1.33 -1.42
C ALA A 3 -5.50 1.01 -1.90
N PRO A 4 -4.82 0.02 -1.29
CA PRO A 4 -3.48 -0.39 -1.69
C PRO A 4 -3.45 -1.01 -3.09
N GLY A 5 -2.36 -0.78 -3.82
CA GLY A 5 -2.03 -1.54 -5.03
C GLY A 5 -1.37 -2.88 -4.69
N PHE A 6 -0.36 -3.29 -5.45
CA PHE A 6 0.44 -4.48 -5.14
C PHE A 6 1.33 -4.24 -3.93
N ILE A 7 1.13 -5.02 -2.88
CA ILE A 7 1.86 -4.97 -1.62
C ILE A 7 2.52 -6.31 -1.34
N ASP A 8 3.77 -6.26 -0.87
CA ASP A 8 4.54 -7.43 -0.48
C ASP A 8 4.01 -8.01 0.84
N THR A 9 3.50 -9.24 0.75
CA THR A 9 2.91 -10.04 1.82
C THR A 9 3.13 -11.53 1.52
N ASP A 10 2.99 -12.38 2.52
CA ASP A 10 3.08 -13.85 2.37
C ASP A 10 2.14 -14.41 1.28
N MET A 11 0.98 -13.76 1.06
CA MET A 11 0.01 -14.18 0.04
C MET A 11 0.45 -13.81 -1.39
N THR A 12 1.30 -12.81 -1.55
CA THR A 12 1.73 -12.27 -2.85
C THR A 12 3.07 -12.80 -3.32
N GLU A 13 3.79 -13.55 -2.48
CA GLU A 13 5.11 -14.14 -2.82
C GLU A 13 5.10 -14.98 -4.10
N LYS A 14 3.96 -15.59 -4.44
CA LYS A 14 3.81 -16.47 -5.60
C LYS A 14 3.33 -15.74 -6.87
N LEU A 15 3.12 -14.43 -6.81
CA LEU A 15 2.68 -13.66 -7.97
C LEU A 15 3.85 -13.38 -8.92
N PRO A 16 3.61 -13.35 -10.25
CA PRO A 16 4.66 -13.05 -11.22
C PRO A 16 5.03 -11.56 -11.17
N THR A 17 5.98 -11.22 -10.30
CA THR A 17 6.41 -9.84 -10.06
C THR A 17 6.97 -9.17 -11.31
N ASP A 18 7.62 -9.93 -12.18
CA ASP A 18 8.28 -9.43 -13.39
C ASP A 18 7.31 -8.85 -14.43
N GLU A 19 6.05 -9.31 -14.43
CA GLU A 19 5.01 -8.77 -15.31
C GLU A 19 4.29 -7.56 -14.68
N LEU A 20 4.29 -7.49 -13.35
CA LEU A 20 3.58 -6.48 -12.56
C LEU A 20 4.41 -5.20 -12.37
N VAL A 21 5.70 -5.35 -12.02
CA VAL A 21 6.61 -4.24 -11.74
C VAL A 21 6.72 -3.22 -12.89
N PRO A 22 6.76 -3.61 -14.18
CA PRO A 22 6.78 -2.66 -15.29
C PRO A 22 5.55 -1.76 -15.38
N GLN A 23 4.41 -2.20 -14.83
CA GLN A 23 3.15 -1.45 -14.82
C GLN A 23 3.06 -0.47 -13.64
N ILE A 24 3.93 -0.61 -12.64
CA ILE A 24 3.96 0.26 -11.46
C ILE A 24 4.89 1.45 -11.76
N PRO A 25 4.42 2.71 -11.70
CA PRO A 25 5.25 3.89 -11.97
C PRO A 25 6.52 3.97 -11.12
N LEU A 26 6.44 3.54 -9.85
CA LEU A 26 7.58 3.50 -8.92
C LEU A 26 8.54 2.31 -9.15
N ARG A 27 8.25 1.44 -10.12
CA ARG A 27 9.08 0.27 -10.50
C ARG A 27 9.41 -0.67 -9.33
N ARG A 28 8.49 -0.82 -8.38
CA ARG A 28 8.57 -1.76 -7.26
C ARG A 28 7.21 -2.08 -6.67
N ILE A 29 7.12 -3.19 -5.96
CA ILE A 29 5.98 -3.53 -5.09
C ILE A 29 6.06 -2.66 -3.82
N GLY A 30 4.90 -2.26 -3.29
CA GLY A 30 4.81 -1.53 -2.03
C GLY A 30 5.03 -2.43 -0.83
N LYS A 31 5.40 -1.87 0.32
CA LYS A 31 5.53 -2.62 1.57
C LYS A 31 4.31 -2.44 2.46
N ALA A 32 4.03 -3.41 3.33
CA ALA A 32 2.93 -3.34 4.28
C ALA A 32 3.02 -2.10 5.20
N GLU A 33 4.23 -1.70 5.59
CA GLU A 33 4.45 -0.53 6.45
C GLU A 33 4.04 0.78 5.79
N GLU A 34 4.13 0.87 4.45
CA GLU A 34 3.70 2.07 3.71
C GLU A 34 2.18 2.23 3.76
N VAL A 35 1.43 1.12 3.72
CA VAL A 35 -0.02 1.12 3.94
C VAL A 35 -0.36 1.42 5.39
N ALA A 36 0.36 0.81 6.33
CA ALA A 36 0.15 1.02 7.75
C ALA A 36 0.34 2.49 8.14
N GLY A 37 1.33 3.18 7.57
CA GLY A 37 1.54 4.62 7.79
C GLY A 37 0.33 5.47 7.39
N ALA A 38 -0.28 5.18 6.23
CA ALA A 38 -1.47 5.89 5.78
C ALA A 38 -2.69 5.62 6.69
N VAL A 39 -2.87 4.36 7.11
CA VAL A 39 -3.95 3.99 8.06
C VAL A 39 -3.73 4.65 9.42
N ALA A 40 -2.49 4.64 9.93
CA ALA A 40 -2.13 5.25 11.21
C ALA A 40 -2.37 6.77 11.20
N PHE A 41 -2.05 7.45 10.09
CA PHE A 41 -2.40 8.86 9.91
C PHE A 41 -3.92 9.08 9.99
N LEU A 42 -4.70 8.30 9.23
CA LEU A 42 -6.17 8.44 9.21
C LEU A 42 -6.81 8.11 10.56
N ALA A 43 -6.21 7.22 11.37
CA ALA A 43 -6.67 6.90 12.72
C ALA A 43 -6.11 7.85 13.80
N GLY A 44 -5.17 8.72 13.44
CA GLY A 44 -4.45 9.60 14.37
C GLY A 44 -5.17 10.92 14.66
N PRO A 45 -4.64 11.74 15.58
CA PRO A 45 -5.21 13.04 15.89
C PRO A 45 -5.11 14.04 14.72
N ASP A 46 -4.13 13.86 13.84
CA ASP A 46 -3.85 14.76 12.72
C ASP A 46 -4.91 14.69 11.60
N SER A 47 -5.76 13.66 11.60
CA SER A 47 -6.85 13.47 10.64
C SER A 47 -8.22 13.96 11.15
N SER A 48 -8.27 14.76 12.23
CA SER A 48 -9.51 15.12 12.94
C SER A 48 -10.65 15.72 12.10
N TYR A 49 -10.38 16.21 10.90
CA TYR A 49 -11.40 16.72 9.96
C TYR A 49 -11.38 16.03 8.59
N ILE A 50 -10.82 14.82 8.52
CA ILE A 50 -10.79 13.97 7.32
C ILE A 50 -11.76 12.81 7.54
N THR A 51 -12.81 12.74 6.74
CA THR A 51 -13.85 11.71 6.83
C THR A 51 -14.30 11.29 5.43
N GLY A 52 -14.48 9.99 5.18
CA GLY A 52 -14.82 9.42 3.87
C GLY A 52 -14.37 7.98 3.63
#